data_AF-A0A4Z1T6M4-F1
#
_entry.id   AF-A0A4Z1T6M4-F1
#
_cell.length_a   1.000
_cell.length_b   1.000
_cell.length_c   1.000
_cell.angle_alpha   90.00
_cell.angle_beta   90.00
_cell.angle_gamma   90.00
#
_symmetry.space_group_name_H-M   'P 1'
#
loop_
_entity.id
_entity.type
_entity.pdbx_description
1 polymer ?
#
loop_
_entity_poly.entity_id
_entity_poly.type
_entity_poly.pdbx_seq_one_letter_code
_entity_poly.pdbx_strand_id
1 'polypeptide(L)'
;MSAPTERHLTDEIAQYEGAIRELVRRRDELLQEGDRAEKQLTALLKPGTEDSMGDQSEHKYISRTLKLLLRQTDTLENEVAFFDTTNKRLQDEITYLASAHAAQKREIQEELMQEREKANKYADEASTLEEKLAEVNKAIEDLTRYAAEKRREREGIERALREFDGLVKECRFTYQTRPREGLLESLAEEATEIRAELVRLLVTAYEQPLAFLENGNGEQYKTLLARLNRKKNQIALARQQRRTSSGRGTD
;
A
#
# COMPACT_ATOMS: atom_id res chain seq x y z
N MET A 1 -12.54 -28.33 -0.04
CA MET A 1 -13.08 -29.15 1.08
C MET A 1 -12.94 -28.28 2.32
N SER A 2 -14.03 -28.04 3.05
CA SER A 2 -14.04 -27.07 4.15
C SER A 2 -13.26 -27.63 5.34
N ALA A 3 -12.29 -26.86 5.86
CA ALA A 3 -11.55 -27.25 7.07
C ALA A 3 -12.54 -27.50 8.22
N PRO A 4 -12.41 -28.59 9.00
CA PRO A 4 -13.24 -28.79 10.18
C PRO A 4 -12.97 -27.63 11.15
N THR A 5 -14.03 -26.90 11.49
CA THR A 5 -14.00 -25.77 12.43
C THR A 5 -13.51 -26.26 13.80
N GLU A 6 -12.80 -25.41 14.58
CA GLU A 6 -12.31 -25.76 15.93
C GLU A 6 -13.35 -26.47 16.80
N ARG A 7 -14.63 -26.06 16.68
CA ARG A 7 -15.75 -26.71 17.37
C ARG A 7 -15.88 -28.20 17.05
N HIS A 8 -15.73 -28.61 15.79
CA HIS A 8 -15.77 -30.02 15.40
C HIS A 8 -14.65 -30.83 16.05
N LEU A 9 -13.42 -30.30 16.09
CA LEU A 9 -12.30 -30.96 16.77
C LEU A 9 -12.52 -31.03 18.29
N THR A 10 -13.14 -30.01 18.87
CA THR A 10 -13.44 -29.98 20.32
C THR A 10 -14.49 -31.02 20.69
N ASP A 11 -15.53 -31.15 19.85
CA ASP A 11 -16.61 -32.14 20.04
C ASP A 11 -16.09 -33.58 19.87
N GLU A 12 -15.18 -33.79 18.90
CA GLU A 12 -14.57 -35.09 18.63
C GLU A 12 -13.61 -35.52 19.76
N ILE A 13 -12.81 -34.59 20.31
CA ILE A 13 -12.01 -34.83 21.53
C ILE A 13 -12.91 -35.20 22.71
N ALA A 14 -14.01 -34.47 22.92
CA ALA A 14 -14.95 -34.75 24.00
C ALA A 14 -15.59 -36.14 23.87
N GLN A 15 -15.89 -36.58 22.64
CA GLN A 15 -16.37 -37.94 22.36
C GLN A 15 -15.31 -39.00 22.69
N TYR A 16 -14.06 -38.81 22.27
CA TYR A 16 -12.98 -39.73 22.59
C TYR A 16 -12.68 -39.81 24.09
N GLU A 17 -12.67 -38.68 24.80
CA GLU A 17 -12.55 -38.66 26.26
C GLU A 17 -13.73 -39.36 26.95
N GLY A 18 -14.94 -39.23 26.40
CA GLY A 18 -16.12 -39.96 26.86
C GLY A 18 -15.95 -41.47 26.74
N ALA A 19 -15.53 -41.95 25.57
CA ALA A 19 -15.29 -43.36 25.30
C ALA A 19 -14.17 -43.92 26.20
N ILE A 20 -13.07 -43.18 26.40
CA ILE A 20 -11.98 -43.59 27.31
C ILE A 20 -12.49 -43.72 28.74
N ARG A 21 -13.33 -42.79 29.22
CA ARG A 21 -13.93 -42.85 30.56
C ARG A 21 -14.80 -44.10 30.73
N GLU A 22 -15.58 -44.48 29.72
CA GLU A 22 -16.38 -45.71 29.77
C GLU A 22 -15.52 -46.98 29.79
N LEU A 23 -14.44 -47.02 29.01
CA LEU A 23 -13.52 -48.16 29.00
C LEU A 23 -12.80 -48.31 30.35
N VAL A 24 -12.36 -47.20 30.96
CA VAL A 24 -11.77 -47.19 32.30
C VAL A 24 -12.76 -47.70 33.34
N ARG A 25 -14.01 -47.23 33.29
CA ARG A 25 -15.09 -47.69 34.17
C ARG A 25 -15.32 -49.20 34.04
N ARG A 26 -15.37 -49.71 32.81
CA ARG A 26 -15.59 -51.14 32.54
C ARG A 26 -14.43 -52.01 32.99
N ARG A 27 -13.19 -51.55 32.83
CA ARG A 27 -12.01 -52.19 33.42
C ARG A 27 -12.13 -52.28 34.94
N ASP A 28 -12.52 -51.20 35.60
CA ASP A 28 -12.63 -51.18 37.07
C ASP A 28 -13.76 -52.09 37.58
N GLU A 29 -14.87 -52.21 36.84
CA GLU A 29 -15.94 -53.19 37.10
C GLU A 29 -15.43 -54.64 36.99
N LEU A 30 -14.68 -54.94 35.92
CA LEU A 30 -14.10 -56.26 35.70
C LEU A 30 -13.06 -56.63 36.76
N LEU A 31 -12.22 -55.67 37.19
CA LEU A 31 -11.29 -55.88 38.30
C LEU A 31 -12.04 -56.20 39.61
N GLN A 32 -13.14 -55.50 39.90
CA GLN A 32 -13.97 -55.83 41.05
C GLN A 32 -14.65 -57.20 40.95
N GLU A 33 -15.08 -57.61 39.76
CA GLU A 33 -15.62 -58.94 39.52
C GLU A 33 -14.55 -60.02 39.68
N GLY A 34 -13.33 -59.75 39.19
CA GLY A 34 -12.14 -60.56 39.41
C GLY A 34 -11.85 -60.76 40.90
N ASP A 35 -11.77 -59.67 41.67
CA ASP A 35 -11.56 -59.71 43.12
C ASP A 35 -12.66 -60.48 43.86
N ARG A 36 -13.92 -60.37 43.42
CA ARG A 36 -15.05 -61.11 43.99
C ARG A 36 -14.94 -62.60 43.67
N ALA A 37 -14.59 -62.95 42.44
CA ALA A 37 -14.38 -64.33 42.03
C ALA A 37 -13.18 -64.95 42.79
N GLU A 38 -12.08 -64.21 42.95
CA GLU A 38 -10.92 -64.62 43.72
C GLU A 38 -11.27 -64.85 45.20
N LYS A 39 -12.05 -63.95 45.81
CA LYS A 39 -12.55 -64.14 47.19
C LYS A 39 -13.48 -65.34 47.32
N GLN A 40 -14.35 -65.58 46.33
CA GLN A 40 -15.21 -66.77 46.29
C GLN A 40 -14.37 -68.05 46.16
N LEU A 41 -13.37 -68.07 45.28
CA LEU A 41 -12.42 -69.18 45.16
C LEU A 41 -11.69 -69.41 46.48
N THR A 42 -11.17 -68.35 47.11
CA THR A 42 -10.44 -68.44 48.38
C THR A 42 -11.33 -68.94 49.52
N ALA A 43 -12.60 -68.53 49.56
CA ALA A 43 -13.58 -68.99 50.54
C ALA A 43 -13.96 -70.47 50.33
N LEU A 44 -14.07 -70.90 49.07
CA LEU A 44 -14.36 -72.28 48.70
C LEU A 44 -13.13 -73.21 48.83
N LEU A 45 -11.91 -72.66 48.81
CA LEU A 45 -10.64 -73.36 49.05
C LEU A 45 -10.30 -73.55 50.53
N LYS A 46 -11.11 -73.04 51.47
CA LYS A 46 -10.91 -73.31 52.90
C LYS A 46 -11.30 -74.76 53.20
N PRO A 47 -10.38 -75.59 53.75
CA PRO A 47 -10.70 -76.97 54.09
C PRO A 47 -11.73 -77.00 55.23
N GLY A 48 -12.92 -77.53 54.94
CA GLY A 48 -13.89 -77.94 55.94
C GLY A 48 -13.43 -79.25 56.58
N THR A 49 -13.46 -79.31 57.90
CA THR A 49 -13.11 -80.48 58.71
C THR A 49 -13.99 -81.69 58.42
N GLU A 50 -13.32 -82.83 58.28
CA GLU A 50 -13.73 -84.22 58.58
C GLU A 50 -14.52 -85.04 57.53
N ASP A 51 -13.79 -86.06 57.06
CA ASP A 51 -14.12 -87.48 56.89
C ASP A 51 -15.25 -87.97 55.95
N SER A 52 -14.81 -88.89 55.06
CA SER A 52 -15.56 -89.99 54.43
C SER A 52 -16.42 -89.74 53.16
N MET A 53 -15.93 -88.96 52.19
CA MET A 53 -16.40 -88.96 50.77
C MET A 53 -15.31 -88.47 49.79
N GLY A 54 -14.03 -88.68 50.15
CA GLY A 54 -12.89 -87.84 49.74
C GLY A 54 -12.24 -88.11 48.38
N ASP A 55 -13.00 -88.37 47.31
CA ASP A 55 -12.40 -88.39 45.97
C ASP A 55 -13.38 -87.85 44.91
N GLN A 56 -14.65 -88.27 44.94
CA GLN A 56 -15.66 -87.81 43.97
C GLN A 56 -16.18 -86.39 44.21
N SER A 57 -16.23 -85.91 45.46
CA SER A 57 -16.71 -84.55 45.77
C SER A 57 -15.64 -83.49 45.42
N GLU A 58 -14.38 -83.77 45.76
CA GLU A 58 -13.23 -82.94 45.41
C GLU A 58 -13.02 -82.90 43.90
N HIS A 59 -13.12 -84.03 43.19
CA HIS A 59 -13.07 -84.04 41.72
C HIS A 59 -14.20 -83.22 41.08
N LYS A 60 -15.44 -83.31 41.59
CA LYS A 60 -16.56 -82.49 41.07
C LYS A 60 -16.36 -81.00 41.36
N TYR A 61 -15.79 -80.67 42.51
CA TYR A 61 -15.46 -79.31 42.92
C TYR A 61 -14.36 -78.71 42.03
N ILE A 62 -13.23 -79.41 41.89
CA ILE A 62 -12.11 -79.02 41.02
C ILE A 62 -12.58 -78.87 39.56
N SER A 63 -13.43 -79.80 39.07
CA SER A 63 -13.97 -79.73 37.71
C SER A 63 -14.88 -78.52 37.48
N ARG A 64 -15.67 -78.10 38.48
CA ARG A 64 -16.49 -76.86 38.37
C ARG A 64 -15.61 -75.62 38.37
N THR A 65 -14.62 -75.56 39.24
CA THR A 65 -13.68 -74.43 39.33
C THR A 65 -12.85 -74.29 38.05
N LEU A 66 -12.35 -75.38 37.49
CA LEU A 66 -11.65 -75.38 36.19
C LEU A 66 -12.55 -74.87 35.06
N LYS A 67 -13.82 -75.28 35.01
CA LYS A 67 -14.78 -74.77 34.01
C LYS A 67 -15.08 -73.29 34.16
N LEU A 68 -15.10 -72.78 35.40
CA LEU A 68 -15.28 -71.34 35.65
C LEU A 68 -14.04 -70.56 35.18
N LEU A 69 -12.84 -71.02 35.56
CA LEU A 69 -11.58 -70.41 35.15
C LEU A 69 -11.41 -70.42 33.63
N LEU A 70 -11.69 -71.55 32.96
CA LEU A 70 -11.69 -71.63 31.49
C LEU A 70 -12.60 -70.57 30.86
N ARG A 71 -13.84 -70.42 31.36
CA ARG A 71 -14.76 -69.38 30.86
C ARG A 71 -14.24 -67.96 31.11
N GLN A 72 -13.60 -67.73 32.26
CA GLN A 72 -13.02 -66.42 32.58
C GLN A 72 -11.81 -66.11 31.68
N THR A 73 -10.95 -67.10 31.42
CA THR A 73 -9.83 -66.97 30.47
C THR A 73 -10.36 -66.68 29.07
N ASP A 74 -11.37 -67.42 28.60
CA ASP A 74 -11.99 -67.18 27.29
C ASP A 74 -12.56 -65.76 27.19
N THR A 75 -13.22 -65.25 28.23
CA THR A 75 -13.73 -63.86 28.22
C THR A 75 -12.61 -62.83 28.20
N LEU A 76 -11.54 -63.02 28.98
CA LEU A 76 -10.41 -62.10 29.01
C LEU A 76 -9.64 -62.10 27.69
N GLU A 77 -9.46 -63.25 27.04
CA GLU A 77 -8.83 -63.36 25.72
C GLU A 77 -9.63 -62.60 24.65
N ASN A 78 -10.96 -62.72 24.68
CA ASN A 78 -11.84 -61.97 23.76
C ASN A 78 -11.78 -60.46 24.01
N GLU A 79 -11.68 -60.02 25.27
CA GLU A 79 -11.55 -58.61 25.62
C GLU A 79 -10.20 -58.04 25.19
N VAL A 80 -9.10 -58.78 25.38
CA VAL A 80 -7.77 -58.38 24.90
C VAL A 80 -7.78 -58.20 23.38
N ALA A 81 -8.38 -59.14 22.63
CA ALA A 81 -8.52 -59.02 21.19
C ALA A 81 -9.35 -57.79 20.77
N PHE A 82 -10.42 -57.47 21.51
CA PHE A 82 -11.21 -56.26 21.29
C PHE A 82 -10.41 -54.98 21.55
N PHE A 83 -9.62 -54.94 22.62
CA PHE A 83 -8.77 -53.78 22.92
C PHE A 83 -7.65 -53.61 21.90
N ASP A 84 -7.02 -54.69 21.45
CA ASP A 84 -5.95 -54.63 20.45
C ASP A 84 -6.46 -54.10 19.10
N THR A 85 -7.64 -54.55 18.67
CA THR A 85 -8.26 -54.05 17.43
C THR A 85 -8.64 -52.58 17.53
N THR A 86 -9.18 -52.15 18.68
CA THR A 86 -9.51 -50.75 18.94
C THR A 86 -8.26 -49.87 19.01
N ASN A 87 -7.21 -50.35 19.67
CA ASN A 87 -5.95 -49.63 19.82
C ASN A 87 -5.26 -49.43 18.46
N LYS A 88 -5.26 -50.46 17.61
CA LYS A 88 -4.76 -50.34 16.24
C LYS A 88 -5.53 -49.29 15.44
N ARG A 89 -6.86 -49.29 15.52
CA ARG A 89 -7.68 -48.28 14.84
C ARG A 89 -7.37 -46.85 15.33
N LEU A 90 -7.21 -46.66 16.64
CA LEU A 90 -6.85 -45.36 17.20
C LEU A 90 -5.46 -44.91 16.77
N GLN A 91 -4.49 -45.82 16.70
CA GLN A 91 -3.15 -45.51 16.17
C GLN A 91 -3.22 -45.05 14.71
N ASP A 92 -3.95 -45.76 13.86
CA ASP A 92 -4.13 -45.37 12.45
C ASP A 92 -4.77 -43.98 12.34
N GLU A 93 -5.78 -43.69 13.16
CA GLU A 93 -6.45 -42.38 13.17
C GLU A 93 -5.53 -41.24 13.65
N ILE A 94 -4.73 -41.48 14.69
CA ILE A 94 -3.72 -40.51 15.16
C ILE A 94 -2.70 -40.21 14.05
N THR A 95 -2.23 -41.23 13.34
CA THR A 95 -1.26 -41.02 12.25
C THR A 95 -1.88 -40.24 11.08
N TYR A 96 -3.14 -40.53 10.74
CA TYR A 96 -3.87 -39.79 9.73
C TYR A 96 -4.03 -38.31 10.13
N LEU A 97 -4.52 -38.02 11.33
CA LEU A 97 -4.70 -36.66 11.82
C LEU A 97 -3.38 -35.89 11.89
N ALA A 98 -2.30 -36.52 12.34
CA ALA A 98 -0.98 -35.92 12.36
C ALA A 98 -0.51 -35.52 10.94
N SER A 99 -0.75 -36.39 9.96
CA SER A 99 -0.40 -36.12 8.55
C SER A 99 -1.24 -34.99 7.95
N ALA A 100 -2.55 -34.98 8.22
CA ALA A 100 -3.47 -33.96 7.74
C ALA A 100 -3.14 -32.58 8.34
N HIS A 101 -2.87 -32.52 9.64
CA HIS A 101 -2.44 -31.30 10.31
C HIS A 101 -1.10 -30.78 9.78
N ALA A 102 -0.13 -31.66 9.53
CA ALA A 102 1.15 -31.28 8.94
C ALA A 102 0.98 -30.71 7.52
N ALA A 103 0.08 -31.28 6.71
CA ALA A 103 -0.24 -30.78 5.37
C ALA A 103 -0.91 -29.40 5.43
N GLN A 104 -1.95 -29.24 6.26
CA GLN A 104 -2.65 -27.98 6.45
C GLN A 104 -1.72 -26.87 6.95
N LYS A 105 -0.82 -27.18 7.87
CA LYS A 105 0.18 -26.22 8.35
C LYS A 105 1.10 -25.73 7.23
N ARG A 106 1.52 -26.62 6.33
CA ARG A 106 2.37 -26.23 5.18
C ARG A 106 1.61 -25.35 4.20
N GLU A 107 0.36 -25.69 3.89
CA GLU A 107 -0.50 -24.89 3.02
C GLU A 107 -0.68 -23.47 3.56
N ILE A 108 -1.03 -23.33 4.85
CA ILE A 108 -1.15 -22.01 5.50
C ILE A 108 0.18 -21.24 5.49
N GLN A 109 1.31 -21.92 5.70
CA GLN A 109 2.63 -21.28 5.65
C GLN A 109 2.98 -20.79 4.24
N GLU A 110 2.63 -21.56 3.20
CA GLU A 110 2.84 -21.17 1.81
C GLU A 110 1.94 -19.98 1.42
N GLU A 111 0.66 -20.00 1.79
CA GLU A 111 -0.27 -18.89 1.58
C GLU A 111 0.23 -17.62 2.27
N LEU A 112 0.64 -17.71 3.55
CA LEU A 112 1.16 -16.56 4.30
C LEU A 112 2.44 -16.00 3.67
N MET A 113 3.33 -16.86 3.17
CA MET A 113 4.54 -16.43 2.47
C MET A 113 4.19 -15.70 1.16
N GLN A 114 3.26 -16.23 0.38
CA GLN A 114 2.79 -15.58 -0.85
C GLN A 114 2.10 -14.23 -0.57
N GLU A 115 1.27 -14.15 0.46
CA GLU A 115 0.63 -12.89 0.88
C GLU A 115 1.67 -11.88 1.34
N ARG A 116 2.67 -12.30 2.11
CA ARG A 116 3.77 -11.43 2.55
C ARG A 116 4.59 -10.91 1.36
N GLU A 117 4.89 -11.75 0.37
CA GLU A 117 5.56 -11.32 -0.86
C GLU A 117 4.72 -10.30 -1.64
N LYS A 118 3.41 -10.52 -1.75
CA LYS A 118 2.49 -9.54 -2.39
C LYS A 118 2.47 -8.23 -1.61
N ALA A 119 2.36 -8.27 -0.29
CA ALA A 119 2.36 -7.08 0.57
C ALA A 119 3.66 -6.28 0.41
N ASN A 120 4.82 -6.95 0.34
CA ASN A 120 6.09 -6.28 0.09
C ASN A 120 6.12 -5.61 -1.29
N LYS A 121 5.64 -6.28 -2.35
CA LYS A 121 5.55 -5.67 -3.68
C LYS A 121 4.67 -4.43 -3.69
N TYR A 122 3.51 -4.47 -3.02
CA TYR A 122 2.64 -3.30 -2.91
C TYR A 122 3.27 -2.17 -2.08
N ALA A 123 4.05 -2.50 -1.05
CA ALA A 123 4.79 -1.50 -0.28
C ALA A 123 5.89 -0.82 -1.11
N ASP A 124 6.64 -1.60 -1.90
CA ASP A 124 7.64 -1.07 -2.83
C ASP A 124 6.98 -0.18 -3.89
N GLU A 125 5.88 -0.62 -4.49
CA GLU A 125 5.09 0.17 -5.45
C GLU A 125 4.59 1.48 -4.82
N ALA A 126 4.06 1.44 -3.60
CA ALA A 126 3.62 2.62 -2.88
C ALA A 126 4.77 3.60 -2.64
N SER A 127 5.95 3.11 -2.22
CA SER A 127 7.13 3.95 -2.02
C SER A 127 7.57 4.63 -3.33
N THR A 128 7.58 3.90 -4.46
CA THR A 128 7.91 4.53 -5.76
C THR A 128 6.88 5.57 -6.20
N LEU A 129 5.60 5.39 -5.85
CA LEU A 129 4.56 6.37 -6.15
C LEU A 129 4.70 7.61 -5.27
N GLU A 130 5.06 7.45 -4.00
CA GLU A 130 5.36 8.56 -3.10
C GLU A 130 6.53 9.41 -3.59
N GLU A 131 7.61 8.77 -4.08
CA GLU A 131 8.74 9.47 -4.69
C GLU A 131 8.30 10.28 -5.93
N LYS A 132 7.55 9.65 -6.85
CA LYS A 132 7.02 10.34 -8.04
C LYS A 132 6.08 11.50 -7.67
N LEU A 133 5.24 11.34 -6.65
CA LEU A 133 4.39 12.43 -6.16
C LEU A 133 5.22 13.58 -5.59
N ALA A 134 6.30 13.29 -4.87
CA ALA A 134 7.21 14.33 -4.37
C ALA A 134 7.89 15.08 -5.52
N GLU A 135 8.32 14.38 -6.58
CA GLU A 135 8.88 15.00 -7.79
C GLU A 135 7.88 15.91 -8.51
N VAL A 136 6.64 15.42 -8.71
CA VAL A 136 5.57 16.20 -9.34
C VAL A 136 5.22 17.43 -8.51
N ASN A 137 5.12 17.29 -7.17
CA ASN A 137 4.86 18.42 -6.29
C ASN A 137 5.96 19.49 -6.39
N LYS A 138 7.23 19.08 -6.42
CA LYS A 138 8.35 20.00 -6.63
C LYS A 138 8.25 20.71 -7.99
N ALA A 139 7.90 19.98 -9.05
CA ALA A 139 7.72 20.57 -10.37
C ALA A 139 6.56 21.60 -10.40
N ILE A 140 5.45 21.31 -9.69
CA ILE A 140 4.33 22.26 -9.53
C ILE A 140 4.78 23.51 -8.79
N GLU A 141 5.55 23.37 -7.71
CA GLU A 141 6.09 24.52 -6.96
C GLU A 141 6.99 25.39 -7.85
N ASP A 142 7.90 24.78 -8.60
CA ASP A 142 8.80 25.48 -9.51
C ASP A 142 8.03 26.21 -10.63
N LEU A 143 7.04 25.56 -11.25
CA LEU A 143 6.16 26.18 -12.25
C LEU A 143 5.34 27.33 -11.66
N THR A 144 4.87 27.20 -10.42
CA THR A 144 4.11 28.24 -9.74
C THR A 144 4.99 29.47 -9.48
N ARG A 145 6.25 29.26 -9.06
CA ARG A 145 7.24 30.33 -8.91
C ARG A 145 7.54 31.02 -10.24
N TYR A 146 7.80 30.24 -11.28
CA TYR A 146 8.05 30.76 -12.63
C TYR A 146 6.87 31.60 -13.15
N ALA A 147 5.65 31.11 -12.99
CA ALA A 147 4.45 31.86 -13.38
C ALA A 147 4.30 33.18 -12.61
N ALA A 148 4.61 33.19 -11.31
CA ALA A 148 4.58 34.41 -10.50
C ALA A 148 5.65 35.42 -10.95
N GLU A 149 6.85 34.96 -11.29
CA GLU A 149 7.92 35.80 -11.84
C GLU A 149 7.51 36.41 -13.18
N LYS A 150 6.96 35.62 -14.09
CA LYS A 150 6.47 36.13 -15.39
C LYS A 150 5.32 37.14 -15.24
N ARG A 151 4.45 36.97 -14.25
CA ARG A 151 3.42 37.98 -13.92
C ARG A 151 4.05 39.29 -13.47
N ARG A 152 5.05 39.26 -12.59
CA ARG A 152 5.77 40.47 -12.14
C ARG A 152 6.50 41.17 -13.28
N GLU A 153 7.16 40.42 -14.16
CA GLU A 153 7.79 40.98 -15.37
C GLU A 153 6.75 41.69 -16.25
N ARG A 154 5.61 41.04 -16.50
CA ARG A 154 4.50 41.63 -17.26
C ARG A 154 3.99 42.93 -16.64
N GLU A 155 3.76 42.94 -15.33
CA GLU A 155 3.34 44.16 -14.60
C GLU A 155 4.38 45.28 -14.68
N GLY A 156 5.68 44.94 -14.73
CA GLY A 156 6.77 45.89 -14.96
C GLY A 156 6.71 46.49 -16.37
N ILE A 157 6.54 45.65 -17.39
CA ILE A 157 6.41 46.09 -18.79
C ILE A 157 5.16 46.96 -18.98
N GLU A 158 4.01 46.56 -18.42
CA GLU A 158 2.77 47.32 -18.50
C GLU A 158 2.91 48.72 -17.86
N ARG A 159 3.62 48.85 -16.74
CA ARG A 159 3.93 50.15 -16.14
C ARG A 159 4.80 51.01 -17.05
N ALA A 160 5.89 50.45 -17.58
CA ALA A 160 6.79 51.17 -18.49
C ALA A 160 6.06 51.65 -19.76
N LEU A 161 5.14 50.84 -20.31
CA LEU A 161 4.31 51.23 -21.46
C LEU A 161 3.38 52.40 -21.13
N ARG A 162 2.74 52.40 -19.95
CA ARG A 162 1.88 53.52 -19.51
C ARG A 162 2.67 54.82 -19.35
N GLU A 163 3.87 54.75 -18.77
CA GLU A 163 4.77 55.91 -18.65
C GLU A 163 5.16 56.44 -20.03
N PHE A 164 5.50 55.55 -20.96
CA PHE A 164 5.82 55.92 -22.33
C PHE A 164 4.63 56.56 -23.06
N ASP A 165 3.42 56.03 -22.90
CA ASP A 165 2.20 56.63 -23.45
C ASP A 165 1.93 58.02 -22.88
N GLY A 166 2.16 58.23 -21.58
CA GLY A 166 2.08 59.54 -20.94
C GLY A 166 3.06 60.54 -21.58
N LEU A 167 4.32 60.14 -21.74
CA LEU A 167 5.33 60.95 -22.41
C LEU A 167 4.91 61.28 -23.85
N VAL A 168 4.47 60.30 -24.65
CA VAL A 168 4.04 60.53 -26.04
C VAL A 168 2.88 61.53 -26.12
N LYS A 169 1.90 61.45 -25.21
CA LYS A 169 0.79 62.43 -25.14
C LYS A 169 1.28 63.84 -24.83
N GLU A 170 2.16 63.97 -23.83
CA GLU A 170 2.76 65.26 -23.46
C GLU A 170 3.60 65.85 -24.60
N CYS A 171 4.28 64.99 -25.35
CA CYS A 171 5.02 65.36 -26.55
C CYS A 171 4.07 65.85 -27.66
N ARG A 172 2.98 65.14 -27.96
CA ARG A 172 1.99 65.57 -28.96
C ARG A 172 1.35 66.93 -28.59
N PHE A 173 1.01 67.12 -27.32
CA PHE A 173 0.44 68.37 -26.83
C PHE A 173 1.41 69.57 -26.99
N THR A 174 2.69 69.35 -26.73
CA THR A 174 3.73 70.38 -26.91
C THR A 174 4.09 70.65 -28.37
N TYR A 175 3.82 69.73 -29.30
CA TYR A 175 3.99 69.96 -30.74
C TYR A 175 2.82 70.68 -31.40
N GLN A 176 1.57 70.44 -30.96
CA GLN A 176 0.38 71.11 -31.50
C GLN A 176 0.32 72.61 -31.19
N THR A 177 1.12 73.13 -30.25
CA THR A 177 1.07 74.53 -29.81
C THR A 177 2.14 75.44 -30.41
N ARG A 178 3.09 74.94 -31.23
CA ARG A 178 4.04 75.80 -31.98
C ARG A 178 4.44 75.18 -33.33
N PRO A 179 4.05 75.79 -34.47
CA PRO A 179 4.24 75.21 -35.79
C PRO A 179 5.70 75.29 -36.24
N ARG A 180 6.31 74.12 -36.38
CA ARG A 180 7.33 73.79 -37.40
C ARG A 180 7.16 72.29 -37.62
N GLU A 181 6.18 71.94 -38.46
CA GLU A 181 5.39 70.71 -38.39
C GLU A 181 6.10 69.44 -38.90
N GLY A 182 6.88 69.44 -39.98
CA GLY A 182 7.26 68.15 -40.61
C GLY A 182 8.27 67.23 -39.87
N LEU A 183 9.34 67.74 -39.26
CA LEU A 183 10.47 66.87 -38.83
C LEU A 183 10.18 66.08 -37.55
N LEU A 184 9.49 66.69 -36.59
CA LEU A 184 9.24 66.06 -35.29
C LEU A 184 8.00 65.17 -35.31
N GLU A 185 7.04 65.47 -36.18
CA GLU A 185 5.93 64.58 -36.50
C GLU A 185 6.46 63.32 -37.19
N SER A 186 7.31 63.45 -38.22
CA SER A 186 7.96 62.30 -38.87
C SER A 186 8.79 61.45 -37.89
N LEU A 187 9.59 62.07 -37.01
CA LEU A 187 10.35 61.32 -36.00
C LEU A 187 9.45 60.64 -34.96
N ALA A 188 8.31 61.24 -34.63
CA ALA A 188 7.33 60.64 -33.71
C ALA A 188 6.56 59.48 -34.36
N GLU A 189 6.19 59.60 -35.63
CA GLU A 189 5.56 58.54 -36.41
C GLU A 189 6.48 57.32 -36.55
N GLU A 190 7.74 57.52 -36.95
CA GLU A 190 8.73 56.44 -37.02
C GLU A 190 8.95 55.76 -35.67
N ALA A 191 8.92 56.53 -34.56
CA ALA A 191 9.04 55.95 -33.22
C ALA A 191 7.80 55.12 -32.84
N THR A 192 6.60 55.52 -33.29
CA THR A 192 5.38 54.73 -33.07
C THR A 192 5.35 53.45 -33.89
N GLU A 193 5.89 53.45 -35.11
CA GLU A 193 6.03 52.25 -35.94
C GLU A 193 7.00 51.24 -35.33
N ILE A 194 8.20 51.69 -34.92
CA ILE A 194 9.19 50.84 -34.25
C ILE A 194 8.60 50.24 -32.95
N ARG A 195 7.79 51.01 -32.22
CA ARG A 195 7.08 50.50 -31.03
C ARG A 195 6.04 49.44 -31.39
N ALA A 196 5.27 49.63 -32.44
CA ALA A 196 4.28 48.64 -32.88
C ALA A 196 4.95 47.31 -33.27
N GLU A 197 6.10 47.36 -33.95
CA GLU A 197 6.88 46.17 -34.29
C GLU A 197 7.46 45.46 -33.06
N LEU A 198 7.99 46.21 -32.08
CA LEU A 198 8.45 45.63 -30.82
C LEU A 198 7.33 44.93 -30.05
N VAL A 199 6.12 45.51 -30.03
CA VAL A 199 4.95 44.88 -29.39
C VAL A 199 4.57 43.60 -30.11
N ARG A 200 4.56 43.55 -31.45
CA ARG A 200 4.29 42.31 -32.20
C ARG A 200 5.31 41.22 -31.89
N LEU A 201 6.60 41.57 -31.79
CA LEU A 201 7.66 40.63 -31.43
C LEU A 201 7.47 40.10 -30.00
N LEU A 202 7.09 40.95 -29.04
CA LEU A 202 6.81 40.54 -27.67
C LEU A 202 5.57 39.65 -27.55
N VAL A 203 4.52 39.91 -28.33
CA VAL A 203 3.34 39.04 -28.42
C VAL A 203 3.75 37.68 -28.99
N THR A 204 4.58 37.66 -30.04
CA THR A 204 5.09 36.41 -30.63
C THR A 204 5.96 35.64 -29.63
N ALA A 205 6.79 36.31 -28.84
CA ALA A 205 7.58 35.69 -27.77
C ALA A 205 6.71 35.07 -26.68
N TYR A 206 5.55 35.66 -26.40
CA TYR A 206 4.60 35.19 -25.39
C TYR A 206 3.75 34.03 -25.90
N GLU A 207 3.25 34.11 -27.13
CA GLU A 207 2.37 33.10 -27.74
C GLU A 207 3.15 31.88 -28.25
N GLN A 208 4.37 32.08 -28.77
CA GLN A 208 5.19 31.02 -29.39
C GLN A 208 6.68 31.18 -29.02
N PRO A 209 7.07 30.79 -27.78
CA PRO A 209 8.42 31.05 -27.26
C PRO A 209 9.54 30.36 -28.05
N LEU A 210 9.30 29.12 -28.51
CA LEU A 210 10.28 28.34 -29.28
C LEU A 210 10.51 28.94 -30.68
N ALA A 211 9.43 29.28 -31.39
CA ALA A 211 9.51 29.91 -32.71
C ALA A 211 10.15 31.31 -32.65
N PHE A 212 10.02 32.02 -31.52
CA PHE A 212 10.69 33.30 -31.32
C PHE A 212 12.21 33.16 -31.22
N LEU A 213 12.71 32.11 -30.55
CA LEU A 213 14.15 31.87 -30.40
C LEU A 213 14.80 31.37 -31.70
N GLU A 214 14.10 30.52 -32.46
CA GLU A 214 14.63 29.91 -33.69
C GLU A 214 14.70 30.87 -34.88
N ASN A 215 13.78 31.84 -34.98
CA ASN A 215 13.67 32.74 -36.14
C ASN A 215 14.55 34.01 -36.05
N GLY A 216 15.49 34.09 -35.09
CA GLY A 216 16.34 35.27 -34.92
C GLY A 216 15.59 36.53 -34.42
N ASN A 217 14.34 36.37 -33.98
CA ASN A 217 13.49 37.47 -33.51
C ASN A 217 14.04 38.15 -32.25
N GLY A 218 14.85 37.44 -31.45
CA GLY A 218 15.56 38.02 -30.30
C GLY A 218 16.61 39.07 -30.70
N GLU A 219 17.35 38.85 -31.79
CA GLU A 219 18.31 39.83 -32.31
C GLU A 219 17.61 41.00 -33.02
N GLN A 220 16.51 40.72 -33.72
CA GLN A 220 15.64 41.78 -34.27
C GLN A 220 15.06 42.66 -33.16
N TYR A 221 14.61 42.07 -32.04
CA TYR A 221 14.12 42.80 -30.88
C TYR A 221 15.20 43.74 -30.31
N LYS A 222 16.42 43.26 -30.09
CA LYS A 222 17.55 44.09 -29.62
C LYS A 222 17.85 45.24 -30.59
N THR A 223 17.83 44.96 -31.89
CA THR A 223 18.13 45.94 -32.95
C THR A 223 17.07 47.04 -33.00
N LEU A 224 15.78 46.67 -32.94
CA LEU A 224 14.66 47.61 -32.88
C LEU A 224 14.67 48.44 -31.59
N LEU A 225 15.04 47.84 -30.46
CA LEU A 225 15.15 48.53 -29.18
C LEU A 225 16.29 49.58 -29.20
N ALA A 226 17.43 49.23 -29.81
CA ALA A 226 18.52 50.18 -30.04
C ALA A 226 18.11 51.31 -30.99
N ARG A 227 17.36 51.00 -32.06
CA ARG A 227 16.83 52.00 -33.00
C ARG A 227 15.83 52.95 -32.32
N LEU A 228 14.95 52.43 -31.47
CA LEU A 228 14.02 53.20 -30.68
C LEU A 228 14.75 54.16 -29.72
N ASN A 229 15.78 53.67 -29.03
CA ASN A 229 16.60 54.50 -28.14
C ASN A 229 17.33 55.62 -28.90
N ARG A 230 17.86 55.33 -30.10
CA ARG A 230 18.46 56.36 -30.97
C ARG A 230 17.43 57.41 -31.38
N LYS A 231 16.22 57.00 -31.78
CA LYS A 231 15.14 57.92 -32.14
C LYS A 231 14.68 58.76 -30.96
N LYS A 232 14.56 58.17 -29.77
CA LYS A 232 14.29 58.89 -28.51
C LYS A 232 15.33 59.97 -28.24
N ASN A 233 16.62 59.66 -28.41
CA ASN A 233 17.70 60.61 -28.25
C ASN A 233 17.67 61.72 -29.31
N GLN A 234 17.38 61.39 -30.58
CA GLN A 234 17.22 62.38 -31.66
C GLN A 234 16.06 63.35 -31.37
N ILE A 235 14.94 62.84 -30.88
CA ILE A 235 13.79 63.66 -30.46
C ILE A 235 14.19 64.58 -29.28
N ALA A 236 14.91 64.06 -28.28
CA ALA A 236 15.38 64.85 -27.15
C ALA A 236 16.34 65.98 -27.58
N LEU A 237 17.26 65.69 -28.49
CA LEU A 237 18.24 66.65 -29.02
C LEU A 237 17.57 67.73 -29.87
N ALA A 238 16.63 67.34 -30.74
CA ALA A 238 15.81 68.27 -31.52
C ALA A 238 14.96 69.20 -30.64
N ARG A 239 14.52 68.73 -29.46
CA ARG A 239 13.85 69.58 -28.45
C ARG A 239 14.80 70.56 -27.78
N GLN A 240 16.01 70.12 -27.42
CA GLN A 240 17.00 70.96 -26.77
C GLN A 240 17.47 72.10 -27.69
N GLN A 241 17.72 71.80 -28.97
CA GLN A 241 18.08 72.79 -29.98
C GLN A 241 16.98 73.85 -30.19
N ARG A 242 15.70 73.45 -30.10
CA ARG A 242 14.56 74.40 -30.14
C ARG A 242 14.52 75.34 -28.93
N ARG A 243 14.83 74.84 -27.73
CA ARG A 243 14.89 75.65 -26.50
C ARG A 243 15.99 76.71 -26.59
N THR A 244 17.16 76.37 -27.12
CA THR A 244 18.27 77.31 -27.28
C THR A 244 18.05 78.34 -28.40
N SER A 245 17.31 78.00 -29.46
CA SER A 245 16.96 78.95 -30.53
C SER A 245 15.84 79.94 -30.16
N SER A 246 15.02 79.62 -29.15
CA SER A 246 13.94 80.48 -28.65
C SER A 246 14.42 81.57 -27.68
N GLY A 247 15.68 81.53 -27.22
CA GLY A 247 16.23 82.45 -26.22
C GLY A 247 17.22 83.50 -26.76
N ARG A 248 17.47 83.55 -28.08
CA ARG A 248 18.38 84.52 -28.73
C ARG A 248 17.67 85.60 -29.55
N GLY A 249 16.39 85.85 -29.27
CA GLY A 249 15.53 86.71 -30.11
C GLY A 249 14.79 87.81 -29.36
N THR A 250 15.39 88.37 -28.31
CA THR A 250 14.94 89.62 -27.67
C THR A 250 16.16 90.39 -27.17
N ASP A 251 16.77 91.14 -28.09
CA ASP A 251 17.36 92.46 -27.80
C ASP A 251 16.50 93.49 -28.55
#